data_AF-V4Y4F9-F1
#
_entry.id   AF-V4Y4F9-F1
#
_cell.length_a   1.000
_cell.length_b   1.000
_cell.length_c   1.000
_cell.angle_alpha   90.00
_cell.angle_beta   90.00
_cell.angle_gamma   90.00
#
_symmetry.space_group_name_H-M   'P 1'
#
loop_
_entity.id
_entity.type
_entity.pdbx_description
1 polymer ?
#
loop_
_entity_poly.entity_id
_entity_poly.type
_entity_poly.pdbx_seq_one_letter_code
_entity_poly.pdbx_strand_id
1 'polypeptide(L)'
;MQVFGLIGDPVEHSLSPPMHEAAYDALGVDARYVTFEPTGAGAAVDAAAALGIAGLNVTIPFKRDVLGHVDPTPLAERVGAVNTVDLSTDPPRGHNTDLAG
;
A
#
# COMPACT_ATOMS: atom_id res chain seq x y z
N MET A 1 14.65 3.34 -10.53
CA MET A 1 14.28 3.17 -9.13
C MET A 1 12.77 3.29 -8.95
N GLN A 2 12.12 2.24 -8.47
CA GLN A 2 10.70 2.25 -8.09
C GLN A 2 10.53 2.69 -6.63
N VAL A 3 9.36 3.22 -6.29
CA VAL A 3 9.03 3.57 -4.90
C VAL A 3 7.75 2.83 -4.51
N PHE A 4 7.78 2.19 -3.35
CA PHE A 4 6.65 1.59 -2.67
C PHE A 4 6.43 2.31 -1.34
N GLY A 5 5.20 2.28 -0.84
CA GLY A 5 4.84 2.98 0.39
C GLY A 5 4.09 2.12 1.38
N LEU A 6 4.06 2.54 2.64
CA LEU A 6 3.10 2.11 3.64
C LEU A 6 2.36 3.34 4.17
N ILE A 7 1.02 3.31 4.12
CA ILE A 7 0.17 4.32 4.73
C ILE A 7 -0.44 3.79 6.03
N GLY A 8 -0.40 4.59 7.09
CA GLY A 8 -0.95 4.26 8.41
C GLY A 8 -0.89 5.47 9.34
N ASP A 9 -1.56 5.41 10.48
CA ASP A 9 -1.47 6.44 11.51
C ASP A 9 -1.72 5.82 12.89
N PRO A 10 -0.68 5.61 13.73
CA PRO A 10 0.74 5.87 13.46
C PRO A 10 1.38 4.75 12.59
N VAL A 11 2.47 5.06 11.88
CA VAL A 11 3.17 4.11 11.00
C VAL A 11 4.64 3.86 11.39
N GLU A 12 5.21 4.70 12.25
CA GLU A 12 6.65 4.74 12.57
C GLU A 12 7.23 3.40 13.06
N HIS A 13 6.42 2.59 13.75
CA HIS A 13 6.87 1.32 14.33
C HIS A 13 6.68 0.11 13.41
N SER A 14 6.32 0.33 12.14
CA SER A 14 6.16 -0.76 11.19
C SER A 14 7.48 -1.46 10.90
N LEU A 15 7.44 -2.79 10.88
CA LEU A 15 8.56 -3.63 10.43
C LEU A 15 8.56 -3.85 8.91
N SER A 16 7.53 -3.39 8.19
CA SER A 16 7.46 -3.52 6.73
C SER A 16 8.62 -2.83 6.01
N PRO A 17 9.03 -1.59 6.36
CA PRO A 17 10.14 -0.93 5.67
C PRO A 17 11.47 -1.72 5.72
N PRO A 18 12.01 -2.10 6.90
CA PRO A 18 13.26 -2.85 6.93
C PRO A 18 13.12 -4.25 6.28
N MET A 19 11.95 -4.87 6.35
CA MET A 19 11.69 -6.16 5.70
C MET A 19 11.74 -6.06 4.16
N HIS A 20 11.06 -5.06 3.58
CA HIS A 20 11.01 -4.87 2.13
C HIS A 20 12.36 -4.40 1.57
N GLU A 21 13.02 -3.44 2.23
CA GLU A 21 14.36 -2.97 1.83
C GLU A 21 15.36 -4.13 1.82
N ALA A 22 15.38 -4.97 2.86
CA ALA A 22 16.25 -6.15 2.90
C ALA A 22 15.96 -7.14 1.76
N ALA A 23 14.68 -7.32 1.40
CA ALA A 23 14.29 -8.17 0.28
C ALA A 23 14.71 -7.56 -1.07
N TYR A 24 14.58 -6.25 -1.25
CA TYR A 24 15.02 -5.56 -2.47
C TYR A 24 16.53 -5.66 -2.65
N ASP A 25 17.31 -5.42 -1.60
CA ASP A 25 18.76 -5.55 -1.61
C ASP A 25 19.19 -7.00 -1.94
N ALA A 26 18.58 -8.00 -1.31
CA ALA A 26 18.89 -9.40 -1.54
C ALA A 26 18.58 -9.87 -2.97
N LEU A 27 17.56 -9.28 -3.61
CA LEU A 27 17.11 -9.63 -4.96
C LEU A 27 17.67 -8.71 -6.05
N GLY A 28 18.43 -7.68 -5.70
CA GLY A 28 18.96 -6.69 -6.64
C GLY A 28 17.87 -5.84 -7.30
N VAL A 29 16.76 -5.59 -6.60
CA VAL A 29 15.66 -4.76 -7.09
C VAL A 29 15.96 -3.30 -6.80
N ASP A 30 16.00 -2.47 -7.84
CA ASP A 30 16.19 -1.00 -7.72
C ASP A 30 14.89 -0.33 -7.25
N ALA A 31 14.60 -0.44 -5.94
CA ALA A 31 13.40 0.10 -5.31
C ALA A 31 13.66 0.65 -3.90
N ARG A 32 12.73 1.50 -3.44
CA ARG A 32 12.67 2.00 -2.05
C ARG A 32 11.28 1.82 -1.46
N TYR A 33 11.23 1.65 -0.14
CA TYR A 33 10.04 1.48 0.66
C TYR A 33 9.98 2.58 1.72
N VAL A 34 8.97 3.45 1.61
CA VAL A 34 8.80 4.63 2.48
C VAL A 34 7.50 4.56 3.27
N THR A 35 7.39 5.33 4.35
CA THR A 35 6.21 5.39 5.20
C THR A 35 5.54 6.77 5.10
N PHE A 36 4.21 6.79 5.18
CA PHE A 36 3.41 8.00 5.13
C PHE A 36 2.32 7.97 6.20
N GLU A 37 2.09 9.11 6.83
CA GLU A 37 0.97 9.34 7.77
C GLU A 37 0.01 10.36 7.14
N PRO A 38 -0.83 9.93 6.18
CA PRO A 38 -1.75 10.82 5.49
C PRO A 38 -2.95 11.17 6.37
N THR A 39 -3.62 12.28 6.04
CA THR A 39 -4.86 12.68 6.72
C THR A 39 -6.08 11.85 6.30
N GLY A 40 -5.97 11.01 5.26
CA GLY A 40 -7.04 10.14 4.79
C GLY A 40 -6.60 9.24 3.63
N ALA A 41 -7.27 8.09 3.49
CA ALA A 41 -6.91 7.06 2.52
C ALA A 41 -6.97 7.53 1.06
N GLY A 42 -8.02 8.25 0.66
CA GLY A 42 -8.18 8.74 -0.72
C GLY A 42 -7.08 9.71 -1.15
N ALA A 43 -6.82 10.73 -0.32
CA ALA A 43 -5.74 11.68 -0.57
C ALA A 43 -4.37 10.98 -0.67
N ALA A 44 -4.16 9.90 0.09
CA ALA A 44 -2.94 9.11 0.02
C ALA A 44 -2.80 8.35 -1.30
N VAL A 45 -3.87 7.71 -1.79
CA VAL A 45 -3.89 6.99 -3.07
C VAL A 45 -3.65 7.97 -4.23
N ASP A 46 -4.34 9.10 -4.24
CA ASP A 46 -4.21 10.13 -5.29
C ASP A 46 -2.79 10.73 -5.30
N ALA A 47 -2.25 11.06 -4.12
CA ALA A 47 -0.89 11.58 -3.99
C ALA A 47 0.16 10.55 -4.43
N ALA A 48 -0.02 9.27 -4.07
CA ALA A 48 0.88 8.21 -4.47
C ALA A 48 0.89 8.02 -6.00
N ALA A 49 -0.27 8.03 -6.64
CA ALA A 49 -0.38 8.00 -8.10
C ALA A 49 0.33 9.21 -8.73
N ALA A 50 0.10 10.42 -8.22
CA ALA A 50 0.72 11.65 -8.74
C ALA A 50 2.25 11.68 -8.57
N LEU A 51 2.77 11.07 -7.50
CA LEU A 51 4.21 10.97 -7.22
C LEU A 51 4.90 9.81 -7.96
N GLY A 52 4.15 8.98 -8.69
CA GLY A 52 4.69 7.81 -9.39
C GLY A 52 5.10 6.68 -8.46
N ILE A 53 4.47 6.58 -7.27
CA ILE A 53 4.62 5.44 -6.37
C ILE A 53 3.96 4.23 -7.02
N ALA A 54 4.65 3.09 -7.06
CA ALA A 54 4.23 1.89 -7.76
C ALA A 54 3.20 1.06 -6.98
N GLY A 55 3.18 1.17 -5.66
CA GLY A 55 2.21 0.50 -4.82
C GLY A 55 2.27 0.93 -3.36
N LEU A 56 1.19 0.67 -2.63
CA LEU A 56 1.06 0.99 -1.21
C LEU A 56 0.64 -0.25 -0.43
N ASN A 57 1.29 -0.51 0.70
CA ASN A 57 0.64 -1.21 1.78
C ASN A 57 -0.21 -0.24 2.60
N VAL A 58 -1.27 -0.78 3.19
CA VAL A 58 -2.25 -0.02 3.97
C VAL A 58 -2.41 -0.69 5.32
N THR A 59 -2.21 0.07 6.40
CA THR A 59 -2.45 -0.39 7.77
C THR A 59 -3.53 0.44 8.46
N ILE A 60 -3.74 0.19 9.76
CA ILE A 60 -4.70 0.94 10.58
C ILE A 60 -4.40 2.44 10.49
N PRO A 61 -5.43 3.31 10.39
CA PRO A 61 -6.86 2.99 10.35
C PRO A 61 -7.44 2.79 8.93
N PHE A 62 -6.63 2.92 7.88
CA PHE A 62 -7.09 3.16 6.51
C PHE A 62 -7.55 1.93 5.71
N LYS A 63 -7.38 0.71 6.24
CA LYS A 63 -7.66 -0.53 5.49
C LYS A 63 -9.10 -0.61 4.94
N ARG A 64 -10.08 -0.05 5.65
CA ARG A 64 -11.49 -0.04 5.22
C ARG A 64 -11.76 1.12 4.26
N ASP A 65 -11.25 2.30 4.58
CA ASP A 65 -11.51 3.54 3.85
C ASP A 65 -10.96 3.48 2.42
N VAL A 66 -9.82 2.81 2.22
CA VAL A 66 -9.18 2.70 0.91
C VAL A 66 -10.02 1.92 -0.12
N LEU A 67 -11.00 1.11 0.31
CA LEU A 67 -11.92 0.41 -0.60
C LEU A 67 -12.66 1.35 -1.54
N GLY A 68 -13.00 2.55 -1.09
CA GLY A 68 -13.71 3.55 -1.89
C GLY A 68 -12.83 4.23 -2.94
N HIS A 69 -11.53 3.93 -2.97
CA HIS A 69 -10.52 4.63 -3.78
C HIS A 69 -9.75 3.70 -4.73
N VAL A 70 -10.16 2.42 -4.83
CA VAL A 70 -9.49 1.40 -5.64
C VAL A 70 -10.53 0.50 -6.32
N ASP A 71 -10.11 -0.32 -7.29
CA ASP A 71 -10.84 -1.49 -7.81
C ASP A 71 -10.47 -2.73 -6.96
N PRO A 72 -11.26 -3.09 -5.94
CA PRO A 72 -10.92 -4.20 -5.06
C PRO A 72 -11.07 -5.56 -5.74
N THR A 73 -10.20 -6.49 -5.41
CA THR A 73 -10.39 -7.89 -5.75
C THR A 73 -11.61 -8.49 -5.01
N PRO A 74 -12.23 -9.56 -5.53
CA PRO A 74 -13.37 -10.20 -4.86
C PRO A 74 -13.05 -10.65 -3.41
N LEU A 75 -11.79 -11.01 -3.13
CA LEU A 75 -11.37 -11.32 -1.76
C LEU A 75 -11.40 -10.06 -0.88
N ALA A 76 -10.81 -8.96 -1.34
CA ALA A 76 -10.77 -7.71 -0.59
C ALA A 76 -12.19 -7.14 -0.35
N GLU A 77 -13.08 -7.23 -1.34
CA GLU A 77 -14.49 -6.85 -1.20
C GLU A 77 -15.19 -7.67 -0.11
N ARG A 78 -15.06 -8.99 -0.14
CA ARG A 78 -15.67 -9.88 0.86
C ARG A 78 -15.13 -9.64 2.27
N VAL A 79 -13.84 -9.33 2.40
CA VAL A 79 -13.23 -8.99 3.70
C VAL A 79 -13.69 -7.61 4.18
N GLY A 80 -14.02 -6.72 3.25
CA GLY A 80 -14.32 -5.32 3.57
C GLY A 80 -13.07 -4.55 4.00
N ALA A 81 -11.89 -4.94 3.49
CA ALA A 81 -10.63 -4.25 3.75
C ALA A 81 -9.59 -4.54 2.65
N VAL A 82 -8.75 -3.55 2.36
CA VAL A 82 -7.59 -3.65 1.47
C VAL A 82 -6.33 -3.31 2.28
N ASN A 83 -5.30 -4.15 2.17
CA ASN A 83 -4.00 -3.93 2.81
C ASN A 83 -2.86 -3.69 1.79
N THR A 84 -3.16 -3.82 0.49
CA THR A 84 -2.19 -3.67 -0.60
C THR A 84 -2.89 -3.03 -1.80
N VAL A 85 -2.32 -1.95 -2.33
CA VAL A 85 -2.79 -1.21 -3.51
C VAL A 85 -1.70 -1.28 -4.58
N ASP A 86 -2.08 -1.75 -5.76
CA ASP A 86 -1.27 -1.74 -6.97
C ASP A 86 -1.64 -0.50 -7.79
N LEU A 87 -0.70 0.44 -7.91
CA LEU A 87 -0.87 1.71 -8.63
C LEU A 87 -0.45 1.60 -10.10
N SER A 88 -0.06 0.41 -10.58
CA SER A 88 0.26 0.18 -11.99
C SER A 88 -0.98 0.02 -12.88
N THR A 89 -2.18 -0.03 -12.28
CA THR A 89 -3.46 -0.13 -12.98
C THR A 89 -4.28 1.17 -12.89
N ASP A 90 -5.20 1.36 -13.83
CA ASP A 90 -6.18 2.45 -13.82
C ASP A 90 -7.61 1.89 -14.00
N PRO A 91 -8.47 1.94 -12.96
CA PRO A 91 -8.20 2.44 -11.60
C PRO A 91 -7.19 1.56 -10.83
N PRO A 92 -6.58 2.07 -9.74
CA PRO A 92 -5.65 1.28 -8.90
C PRO A 92 -6.30 0.02 -8.35
N ARG A 93 -5.59 -1.10 -8.30
CA ARG A 93 -6.14 -2.39 -7.87
C ARG A 93 -5.94 -2.63 -6.37
N GLY A 94 -7.00 -3.02 -5.66
CA GLY A 94 -6.98 -3.29 -4.22
C GLY A 94 -6.95 -4.78 -3.86
N HIS A 95 -6.00 -5.19 -3.04
CA HIS A 95 -5.85 -6.57 -2.58
C HIS A 95 -5.93 -6.66 -1.04
N ASN A 96 -6.30 -7.85 -0.56
CA ASN A 96 -6.17 -8.23 0.83
C ASN A 96 -5.30 -9.48 0.93
N THR A 97 -4.12 -9.35 1.51
CA THR A 97 -3.17 -10.46 1.71
C THR A 97 -3.10 -10.96 3.15
N ASP A 98 -3.80 -10.30 4.09
CA ASP A 98 -3.78 -10.68 5.52
C ASP A 98 -4.44 -12.06 5.77
N LEU A 99 -5.42 -12.46 4.94
CA LEU A 99 -6.10 -13.76 5.07
C LEU A 99 -5.36 -14.93 4.41
N ALA A 100 -4.49 -14.64 3.44
CA ALA A 100 -3.68 -15.66 2.80
C ALA A 100 -2.37 -15.92 3.57
N GLY A 101 -2.08 -15.09 4.57
CA GLY A 101 -0.86 -15.10 5.39
C GLY A 101 -0.69 -16.35 6.23
#